data_AF-A0A1I2L5D4-F1
#
_entry.id   AF-A0A1I2L5D4-F1
#
_cell.length_a   1.000
_cell.length_b   1.000
_cell.length_c   1.000
_cell.angle_alpha   90.00
_cell.angle_beta   90.00
_cell.angle_gamma   90.00
#
_symmetry.space_group_name_H-M   'P 1'
#
loop_
_entity.id
_entity.type
_entity.pdbx_description
1 polymer ?
#
loop_
_entity_poly.entity_id
_entity_poly.type
_entity_poly.pdbx_seq_one_letter_code
_entity_poly.pdbx_strand_id
1 'polypeptide(L)'
;MFDETAVTEKAPTTLAGRVSQLRDLITPRGEPPLSYEKLAREIEDRTGLKVTGAHLHNIASGAQPDPKISTVQALAVVFKVPVGYLVGDNGDYTRLTQDLRLLGALKRGEIRLADAGDTQLDGLTVRLAALDGQRLEAVAGLVADPVVLDVLADADARAILAVVSEAAAGQRQPLAMALARPGILDALADPEVQEVITVLADLSPASRDAVLAVCRQFLSVEHGSTA
;
A
#
# COMPACT_ATOMS: atom_id res chain seq x y z
N MET A 1 -43.37 -1.23 -25.16
CA MET A 1 -42.82 -0.01 -24.53
C MET A 1 -42.56 -0.40 -23.09
N PHE A 2 -41.37 -0.96 -22.83
CA PHE A 2 -40.96 -1.37 -21.49
C PHE A 2 -39.95 -0.32 -21.03
N ASP A 3 -40.46 0.67 -20.33
CA ASP A 3 -39.66 1.54 -19.49
C ASP A 3 -39.89 1.04 -18.07
N GLU A 4 -38.83 0.73 -17.33
CA GLU A 4 -38.62 1.22 -15.97
C GLU A 4 -37.28 0.65 -15.46
N THR A 5 -36.26 1.44 -15.72
CA THR A 5 -34.97 1.48 -15.03
C THR A 5 -35.15 1.43 -13.51
N ALA A 6 -34.94 0.24 -12.93
CA ALA A 6 -34.72 0.09 -11.49
C ALA A 6 -33.50 -0.79 -11.21
N VAL A 7 -32.34 -0.37 -11.73
CA VAL A 7 -31.05 -0.77 -11.15
C VAL A 7 -30.97 -0.07 -9.80
N THR A 8 -31.53 -0.72 -8.78
CA THR A 8 -31.59 -0.19 -7.43
C THR A 8 -30.22 -0.28 -6.80
N GLU A 9 -29.63 0.88 -6.57
CA GLU A 9 -28.51 1.15 -5.68
C GLU A 9 -28.91 0.80 -4.23
N LYS A 10 -29.00 -0.50 -3.93
CA LYS A 10 -29.28 -1.01 -2.59
C LYS A 10 -28.00 -1.67 -2.10
N ALA A 11 -27.46 -1.19 -0.97
CA ALA A 11 -26.43 -1.92 -0.24
C ALA A 11 -26.85 -3.40 -0.16
N PRO A 12 -25.98 -4.38 -0.46
CA PRO A 12 -26.44 -5.71 -0.75
C PRO A 12 -26.92 -6.39 0.53
N THR A 13 -28.21 -6.27 0.81
CA THR A 13 -28.87 -6.95 1.93
C THR A 13 -29.13 -8.41 1.62
N THR A 14 -29.04 -8.81 0.34
CA THR A 14 -29.24 -10.19 -0.12
C THR A 14 -27.91 -10.93 -0.25
N LEU A 15 -27.96 -12.25 -0.08
CA LEU A 15 -26.80 -13.13 -0.32
C LEU A 15 -26.23 -12.93 -1.73
N ALA A 16 -27.11 -12.87 -2.73
CA ALA A 16 -26.75 -12.63 -4.14
C ALA A 16 -25.93 -11.34 -4.32
N GLY A 17 -26.40 -10.23 -3.71
CA GLY A 17 -25.71 -8.96 -3.76
C GLY A 17 -24.34 -9.01 -3.07
N ARG A 18 -24.25 -9.66 -1.91
CA ARG A 18 -22.99 -9.75 -1.14
C ARG A 18 -21.96 -10.60 -1.88
N VAL A 19 -22.37 -11.74 -2.44
CA VAL A 19 -21.50 -12.61 -3.23
C VAL A 19 -21.02 -11.88 -4.49
N SER A 20 -21.89 -11.15 -5.17
CA SER A 20 -21.52 -10.36 -6.35
C SER A 20 -20.51 -9.27 -6.00
N GLN A 21 -20.77 -8.50 -4.94
CA GLN A 21 -19.85 -7.46 -4.44
C GLN A 21 -18.48 -8.03 -4.06
N LEU A 22 -18.45 -9.12 -3.29
CA LEU A 22 -17.21 -9.73 -2.82
C LEU A 22 -16.38 -10.30 -3.97
N ARG A 23 -17.02 -10.93 -4.96
CA ARG A 23 -16.36 -11.42 -6.18
C ARG A 23 -15.70 -10.28 -6.96
N ASP A 24 -16.40 -9.16 -7.08
CA ASP A 24 -15.85 -7.99 -7.74
C ASP A 24 -14.68 -7.43 -6.95
N LEU A 25 -14.73 -7.39 -5.61
CA LEU A 25 -13.64 -6.90 -4.78
C LEU A 25 -12.36 -7.74 -4.88
N ILE A 26 -12.46 -9.08 -4.87
CA ILE A 26 -11.29 -9.96 -4.90
C ILE A 26 -10.64 -10.08 -6.29
N THR A 27 -11.31 -9.63 -7.33
CA THR A 27 -10.74 -9.63 -8.69
C THR A 27 -9.60 -8.60 -8.76
N PRO A 28 -8.43 -8.90 -9.35
CA PRO A 28 -7.38 -7.89 -9.54
C PRO A 28 -7.83 -6.69 -10.38
N ARG A 29 -7.21 -5.53 -10.20
CA ARG A 29 -7.53 -4.32 -10.98
C ARG A 29 -7.07 -4.49 -12.42
N GLY A 30 -7.96 -4.23 -13.38
CA GLY A 30 -7.67 -4.39 -14.81
C GLY A 30 -7.89 -5.81 -15.33
N GLU A 31 -8.26 -6.76 -14.47
CA GLU A 31 -8.66 -8.11 -14.89
C GLU A 31 -10.19 -8.24 -15.03
N PRO A 32 -10.67 -9.13 -15.91
CA PRO A 32 -12.09 -9.46 -15.98
C PRO A 32 -12.56 -10.10 -14.65
N PRO A 33 -13.84 -9.92 -14.27
CA PRO A 33 -14.40 -10.49 -13.04
C PRO A 33 -14.05 -11.96 -12.89
N LEU A 34 -13.68 -12.38 -11.67
CA LEU A 34 -13.39 -13.77 -11.36
C LEU A 34 -14.53 -14.67 -11.87
N SER A 35 -14.21 -15.59 -12.76
CA SER A 35 -15.21 -16.49 -13.33
C SER A 35 -15.76 -17.42 -12.24
N TYR A 36 -17.03 -17.80 -12.35
CA TYR A 36 -17.64 -18.73 -11.40
C TYR A 36 -16.95 -20.10 -11.40
N GLU A 37 -16.36 -20.52 -12.52
CA GLU A 37 -15.57 -21.74 -12.60
C GLU A 37 -14.26 -21.64 -11.83
N LYS A 38 -13.58 -20.49 -11.87
CA LYS A 38 -12.40 -20.25 -11.03
C LYS A 38 -12.78 -20.21 -9.56
N LEU A 39 -13.88 -19.55 -9.22
CA LEU A 39 -14.39 -19.51 -7.84
C LEU A 39 -14.76 -20.90 -7.32
N ALA A 40 -15.36 -21.74 -8.15
CA ALA A 40 -15.69 -23.13 -7.80
C ALA A 40 -14.44 -23.95 -7.49
N ARG A 41 -13.38 -23.81 -8.31
CA ARG A 41 -12.09 -24.45 -8.05
C ARG A 41 -11.46 -23.96 -6.75
N GLU A 42 -11.46 -22.65 -6.52
CA GLU A 42 -10.93 -22.07 -5.27
C GLU A 42 -11.67 -22.60 -4.03
N ILE A 43 -12.98 -22.80 -4.14
CA ILE A 43 -13.79 -23.42 -3.08
C ILE A 43 -13.36 -24.87 -2.85
N GLU A 44 -13.20 -25.67 -3.91
CA GLU A 44 -12.73 -27.05 -3.81
C GLU A 44 -11.33 -27.12 -3.19
N ASP A 45 -10.41 -26.27 -3.64
CA ASP A 45 -9.01 -26.25 -3.18
C ASP A 45 -8.89 -25.85 -1.70
N ARG A 46 -9.69 -24.90 -1.22
CA ARG A 46 -9.61 -24.40 0.17
C ARG A 46 -10.45 -25.19 1.17
N THR A 47 -11.54 -25.81 0.73
CA THR A 47 -12.55 -26.38 1.64
C THR A 47 -12.84 -27.86 1.39
N GLY A 48 -12.38 -28.41 0.27
CA GLY A 48 -12.72 -29.75 -0.19
C GLY A 48 -14.17 -29.90 -0.69
N LEU A 49 -14.98 -28.84 -0.62
CA LEU A 49 -16.36 -28.87 -1.08
C LEU A 49 -16.43 -28.73 -2.60
N LYS A 50 -16.98 -29.72 -3.30
CA LYS A 50 -17.22 -29.64 -4.73
C LYS A 50 -18.49 -28.86 -5.04
N VAL A 51 -18.34 -27.73 -5.73
CA VAL A 51 -19.45 -26.92 -6.24
C VAL A 51 -19.22 -26.63 -7.73
N THR A 52 -20.28 -26.34 -8.48
CA THR A 52 -20.17 -26.00 -9.91
C THR A 52 -20.24 -24.49 -10.11
N GLY A 53 -19.59 -23.96 -11.17
CA GLY A 53 -19.69 -22.54 -11.49
C GLY A 53 -21.13 -22.11 -11.79
N ALA A 54 -21.93 -22.98 -12.43
CA ALA A 54 -23.36 -22.73 -12.65
C ALA A 54 -24.15 -22.57 -11.33
N HIS A 55 -23.87 -23.38 -10.31
CA HIS A 55 -24.51 -23.23 -9.00
C HIS A 55 -24.15 -21.90 -8.33
N LEU A 56 -22.88 -21.49 -8.40
CA LEU A 56 -22.43 -20.20 -7.88
C LEU A 56 -23.01 -19.01 -8.64
N HIS A 57 -23.18 -19.14 -9.96
CA HIS A 57 -23.86 -18.16 -10.78
C HIS A 57 -25.31 -17.97 -10.34
N ASN A 58 -26.05 -19.07 -10.10
CA ASN A 58 -27.43 -19.02 -9.64
C ASN A 58 -27.58 -18.40 -8.24
N ILE A 59 -26.61 -18.59 -7.35
CA ILE A 59 -26.57 -17.89 -6.05
C ILE A 59 -26.36 -16.40 -6.26
N ALA A 60 -25.36 -16.03 -7.07
CA ALA A 60 -24.99 -14.63 -7.30
C ALA A 60 -26.06 -13.83 -8.08
N SER A 61 -26.83 -14.48 -8.95
CA SER A 61 -27.97 -13.88 -9.65
C SER A 61 -29.25 -13.84 -8.82
N GLY A 62 -29.28 -14.52 -7.68
CA GLY A 62 -30.48 -14.66 -6.85
C GLY A 62 -31.50 -15.68 -7.37
N ALA A 63 -31.17 -16.43 -8.42
CA ALA A 63 -32.01 -17.53 -8.91
C ALA A 63 -32.10 -18.69 -7.89
N GLN A 64 -31.08 -18.84 -7.04
CA GLN A 64 -31.08 -19.76 -5.91
C GLN A 64 -30.65 -19.01 -4.64
N PRO A 65 -31.58 -18.30 -3.97
CA PRO A 65 -31.27 -17.44 -2.83
C PRO A 65 -30.94 -18.22 -1.55
N ASP A 66 -31.40 -19.47 -1.45
CA ASP A 66 -31.27 -20.33 -0.26
C ASP A 66 -30.36 -21.54 -0.53
N PRO A 67 -29.03 -21.35 -0.69
CA PRO A 67 -28.10 -22.47 -0.82
C PRO A 67 -27.91 -23.19 0.52
N LYS A 68 -27.35 -24.41 0.45
CA LYS A 68 -26.98 -25.17 1.66
C LYS A 68 -25.98 -24.38 2.50
N ILE A 69 -26.08 -24.50 3.82
CA ILE A 69 -25.16 -23.84 4.77
C ILE A 69 -23.69 -24.17 4.50
N SER A 70 -23.39 -25.39 4.03
CA SER A 70 -22.04 -25.80 3.62
C SER A 70 -21.49 -24.94 2.49
N THR A 71 -22.32 -24.57 1.51
CA THR A 71 -21.93 -23.69 0.40
C THR A 71 -21.67 -22.28 0.91
N VAL A 72 -22.50 -21.78 1.82
CA VAL A 72 -22.31 -20.44 2.42
C VAL A 72 -21.03 -20.38 3.25
N GLN A 73 -20.75 -21.41 4.05
CA GLN A 73 -19.49 -21.53 4.81
C GLN A 73 -18.28 -21.56 3.88
N ALA A 74 -18.36 -22.30 2.78
CA ALA A 74 -17.26 -22.36 1.84
C ALA A 74 -17.00 -21.01 1.14
N LEU A 75 -18.06 -20.28 0.77
CA LEU A 75 -17.96 -18.92 0.25
C LEU A 75 -17.31 -17.97 1.27
N ALA A 76 -17.71 -18.06 2.55
CA ALA A 76 -17.14 -17.27 3.63
C ALA A 76 -15.62 -17.49 3.78
N VAL A 77 -15.15 -18.73 3.66
CA VAL A 77 -13.71 -19.06 3.69
C VAL A 77 -12.95 -18.43 2.52
N VAL A 78 -13.48 -18.54 1.29
CA VAL A 78 -12.79 -17.99 0.11
C VAL A 78 -12.72 -16.47 0.16
N PHE A 79 -13.84 -15.82 0.50
CA PHE A 79 -13.95 -14.36 0.61
C PHE A 79 -13.38 -13.78 1.91
N LYS A 80 -13.03 -14.64 2.88
CA LYS A 80 -12.51 -14.25 4.20
C LYS A 80 -13.45 -13.29 4.96
N VAL A 81 -14.75 -13.57 4.91
CA VAL A 81 -15.79 -12.83 5.65
C VAL A 81 -16.50 -13.74 6.65
N PRO A 82 -17.11 -13.20 7.71
CA PRO A 82 -17.95 -14.01 8.60
C PRO A 82 -19.13 -14.65 7.86
N VAL A 83 -19.48 -15.89 8.21
CA VAL A 83 -20.66 -16.59 7.63
C VAL A 83 -21.95 -15.78 7.89
N GLY A 84 -22.07 -15.22 9.10
CA GLY A 84 -23.19 -14.38 9.50
C GLY A 84 -23.41 -13.16 8.62
N TYR A 85 -22.31 -12.57 8.12
CA TYR A 85 -22.38 -11.47 7.15
C TYR A 85 -23.03 -11.92 5.84
N LEU A 86 -22.74 -13.13 5.35
CA LEU A 86 -23.35 -13.61 4.09
C LEU A 86 -24.85 -13.88 4.25
N VAL A 87 -25.26 -14.54 5.35
CA VAL A 87 -26.67 -14.87 5.61
C VAL A 87 -27.50 -13.68 6.11
N GLY A 88 -26.86 -12.58 6.50
CA GLY A 88 -27.54 -11.41 7.03
C GLY A 88 -28.14 -11.67 8.40
N ASP A 89 -27.40 -12.39 9.25
CA ASP A 89 -27.79 -12.52 10.64
C ASP A 89 -27.74 -11.17 11.37
N ASN A 90 -28.30 -11.14 12.57
CA ASN A 90 -28.43 -9.91 13.38
C ASN A 90 -27.10 -9.45 14.01
N GLY A 91 -25.95 -9.98 13.58
CA GLY A 91 -24.65 -9.49 13.99
C GLY A 91 -24.41 -8.05 13.52
N ASP A 92 -23.59 -7.31 14.28
CA ASP A 92 -23.17 -5.96 13.87
C ASP A 92 -22.05 -6.06 12.83
N TYR A 93 -22.44 -6.00 11.55
CA TYR A 93 -21.52 -5.89 10.41
C TYR A 93 -21.53 -4.50 9.78
N THR A 94 -22.00 -3.48 10.50
CA THR A 94 -22.10 -2.11 9.98
C THR A 94 -20.75 -1.63 9.46
N ARG A 95 -19.70 -1.82 10.28
CA ARG A 95 -18.32 -1.45 9.92
C ARG A 95 -17.81 -2.24 8.72
N LEU A 96 -17.93 -3.57 8.73
CA LEU A 96 -17.51 -4.42 7.61
C LEU A 96 -18.21 -4.03 6.29
N THR A 97 -19.50 -3.72 6.35
CA THR A 97 -20.28 -3.30 5.18
C THR A 97 -19.78 -1.96 4.63
N GLN A 98 -19.45 -1.02 5.51
CA GLN A 98 -18.86 0.27 5.15
C GLN A 98 -17.48 0.08 4.50
N ASP A 99 -16.62 -0.76 5.08
CA ASP A 99 -15.28 -1.06 4.55
C ASP A 99 -15.36 -1.66 3.14
N LEU A 100 -16.21 -2.67 2.94
CA LEU A 100 -16.42 -3.31 1.64
C LEU A 100 -17.01 -2.34 0.60
N ARG A 101 -17.87 -1.41 1.02
CA ARG A 101 -18.41 -0.36 0.15
C ARG A 101 -17.31 0.60 -0.30
N LEU A 102 -16.47 1.05 0.64
CA LEU A 102 -15.34 1.95 0.38
C LEU A 102 -14.33 1.29 -0.57
N LEU A 103 -13.94 0.04 -0.30
CA LEU A 103 -13.05 -0.72 -1.18
C LEU A 103 -13.62 -0.84 -2.60
N GLY A 104 -14.93 -1.02 -2.74
CA GLY A 104 -15.60 -1.09 -4.03
C GLY A 104 -15.53 0.24 -4.79
N ALA A 105 -15.80 1.34 -4.09
CA ALA A 105 -15.75 2.69 -4.67
C ALA A 105 -14.32 3.09 -5.09
N LEU A 106 -13.31 2.76 -4.28
CA LEU A 106 -11.90 2.97 -4.61
C LEU A 106 -11.47 2.14 -5.83
N LYS A 107 -11.88 0.86 -5.90
CA LYS A 107 -11.58 0.00 -7.03
C LYS A 107 -12.17 0.54 -8.34
N ARG A 108 -13.38 1.11 -8.29
CA ARG A 108 -14.05 1.75 -9.44
C ARG A 108 -13.52 3.16 -9.75
N GLY A 109 -12.68 3.73 -8.89
CA GLY A 109 -12.13 5.08 -9.05
C GLY A 109 -13.13 6.20 -8.72
N GLU A 110 -14.19 5.89 -7.99
CA GLU A 110 -15.25 6.82 -7.58
C GLU A 110 -14.79 7.75 -6.44
N ILE A 111 -13.81 7.30 -5.63
CA ILE A 111 -13.25 8.06 -4.51
C ILE A 111 -11.74 8.21 -4.75
N ARG A 112 -11.22 9.44 -4.61
CA ARG A 112 -9.79 9.73 -4.59
C ARG A 112 -9.36 9.94 -3.14
N LEU A 113 -8.26 9.32 -2.73
CA LEU A 113 -7.77 9.28 -1.34
C LEU A 113 -7.42 10.66 -0.73
N ALA A 114 -7.52 11.75 -1.50
CA ALA A 114 -7.28 13.11 -1.03
C ALA A 114 -8.43 13.68 -0.17
N ASP A 115 -9.62 13.06 -0.20
CA ASP A 115 -10.84 13.68 0.34
C ASP A 115 -11.36 13.09 1.68
N ALA A 116 -10.62 12.19 2.34
CA ALA A 116 -11.12 11.47 3.53
C ALA A 116 -10.35 11.81 4.84
N GLY A 117 -10.92 12.68 5.68
CA GLY A 117 -10.46 12.99 7.04
C GLY A 117 -10.81 11.90 8.07
N ASP A 118 -10.01 11.79 9.14
CA ASP A 118 -10.04 10.79 10.25
C ASP A 118 -10.11 9.29 9.87
N THR A 119 -10.01 9.01 8.57
CA THR A 119 -9.93 7.69 7.93
C THR A 119 -8.48 7.16 7.91
N GLN A 120 -7.58 7.74 8.71
CA GLN A 120 -6.14 7.53 8.56
C GLN A 120 -5.70 6.12 8.97
N LEU A 121 -6.32 5.52 10.00
CA LEU A 121 -6.05 4.13 10.39
C LEU A 121 -6.58 3.11 9.37
N ASP A 122 -7.76 3.35 8.80
CA ASP A 122 -8.38 2.44 7.82
C ASP A 122 -7.67 2.55 6.45
N GLY A 123 -7.25 3.76 6.06
CA GLY A 123 -6.40 3.99 4.88
C GLY A 123 -4.98 3.42 5.05
N LEU A 124 -4.41 3.45 6.26
CA LEU A 124 -3.14 2.81 6.57
C LEU A 124 -3.23 1.29 6.43
N THR A 125 -4.29 0.67 6.93
CA THR A 125 -4.50 -0.78 6.84
C THR A 125 -4.53 -1.26 5.38
N VAL A 126 -5.23 -0.52 4.52
CA VAL A 126 -5.28 -0.82 3.07
C VAL A 126 -3.93 -0.62 2.39
N ARG A 127 -3.17 0.42 2.76
CA ARG A 127 -1.84 0.69 2.19
C ARG A 127 -0.82 -0.35 2.64
N LEU A 128 -0.86 -0.78 3.90
CA LEU A 128 -0.01 -1.84 4.43
C LEU A 128 -0.32 -3.18 3.77
N ALA A 129 -1.60 -3.51 3.54
CA ALA A 129 -2.01 -4.73 2.85
C ALA A 129 -1.57 -4.81 1.37
N ALA A 130 -1.23 -3.67 0.76
CA ALA A 130 -0.73 -3.60 -0.61
C ALA A 130 0.81 -3.73 -0.72
N LEU A 131 1.53 -3.79 0.40
CA LEU A 131 2.98 -3.95 0.44
C LEU A 131 3.37 -5.43 0.39
N ASP A 132 4.51 -5.73 -0.23
CA ASP A 132 5.14 -7.04 -0.14
C ASP A 132 5.82 -7.24 1.23
N GLY A 133 6.25 -8.47 1.52
CA GLY A 133 6.82 -8.84 2.83
C GLY A 133 8.07 -8.05 3.21
N GLN A 134 8.94 -7.74 2.24
CA GLN A 134 10.17 -6.98 2.49
C GLN A 134 9.86 -5.53 2.88
N ARG A 135 8.88 -4.91 2.22
CA ARG A 135 8.45 -3.54 2.54
C ARG A 135 7.70 -3.47 3.86
N LEU A 136 6.92 -4.50 4.22
CA LEU A 136 6.27 -4.59 5.52
C LEU A 136 7.27 -4.69 6.66
N GLU A 137 8.32 -5.49 6.52
CA GLU A 137 9.37 -5.63 7.51
C GLU A 137 10.14 -4.31 7.71
N ALA A 138 10.43 -3.59 6.61
CA ALA A 138 11.04 -2.26 6.67
C ALA A 138 10.15 -1.25 7.41
N VAL A 139 8.84 -1.23 7.14
CA VAL A 139 7.89 -0.35 7.85
C VAL A 139 7.79 -0.74 9.33
N ALA A 140 7.75 -2.04 9.65
CA ALA A 140 7.71 -2.51 11.04
C ALA A 140 8.97 -2.09 11.82
N GLY A 141 10.16 -2.19 11.21
CA GLY A 141 11.41 -1.72 11.81
C GLY A 141 11.42 -0.21 12.05
N LEU A 142 10.90 0.57 11.09
CA LEU A 142 10.79 2.02 11.19
C LEU A 142 9.85 2.47 12.32
N VAL A 143 8.72 1.76 12.48
CA VAL A 143 7.69 2.07 13.50
C VAL A 143 8.12 1.61 14.90
N ALA A 144 8.99 0.60 14.98
CA ALA A 144 9.52 0.11 16.26
C ALA A 144 10.50 1.09 16.92
N ASP A 145 11.06 2.04 16.17
CA ASP A 145 12.00 3.05 16.67
C ASP A 145 11.32 4.43 16.79
N PRO A 146 10.98 4.88 18.01
CA PRO A 146 10.30 6.16 18.22
C PRO A 146 11.16 7.36 17.83
N VAL A 147 12.50 7.26 17.91
CA VAL A 147 13.40 8.35 17.54
C VAL A 147 13.35 8.57 16.02
N VAL A 148 13.29 7.48 15.25
CA VAL A 148 13.15 7.55 13.80
C VAL A 148 11.80 8.14 13.42
N LEU A 149 10.71 7.80 14.13
CA LEU A 149 9.40 8.38 13.88
C LEU A 149 9.36 9.89 14.15
N ASP A 150 10.00 10.36 15.22
CA ASP A 150 10.09 11.78 15.53
C ASP A 150 10.89 12.54 14.45
N VAL A 151 12.00 11.96 13.98
CA VAL A 151 12.76 12.50 12.85
C VAL A 151 11.93 12.53 11.57
N LEU A 152 11.11 11.52 11.30
CA LEU A 152 10.27 11.46 10.11
C LEU A 152 9.02 12.35 10.19
N ALA A 153 8.61 12.77 11.39
CA ALA A 153 7.53 13.75 11.55
C ALA A 153 7.96 15.14 11.04
N ASP A 154 9.26 15.43 11.14
CA ASP A 154 9.88 16.66 10.65
C ASP A 154 9.66 16.85 9.14
N ALA A 155 9.37 18.08 8.72
CA ALA A 155 9.06 18.40 7.33
C ALA A 155 10.31 18.37 6.43
N ASP A 156 11.45 18.80 6.96
CA ASP A 156 12.72 18.89 6.23
C ASP A 156 13.30 17.48 6.05
N ALA A 157 13.23 16.64 7.08
CA ALA A 157 13.59 15.22 6.98
C ALA A 157 12.78 14.48 5.89
N ARG A 158 11.47 14.76 5.79
CA ARG A 158 10.62 14.20 4.72
C ARG A 158 10.98 14.73 3.34
N ALA A 159 11.34 16.00 3.21
CA ALA A 159 11.80 16.57 1.95
C ALA A 159 13.09 15.90 1.47
N ILE A 160 14.05 15.66 2.37
CA ILE A 160 15.30 14.94 2.05
C ILE A 160 15.00 13.52 1.59
N LEU A 161 14.10 12.80 2.28
CA LEU A 161 13.70 11.46 1.88
C LEU A 161 13.00 11.41 0.52
N ALA A 162 12.20 12.43 0.18
CA ALA A 162 11.60 12.55 -1.14
C ALA A 162 12.68 12.65 -2.22
N VAL A 163 13.68 13.52 -2.02
CA VAL A 163 14.84 13.67 -2.92
C VAL A 163 15.61 12.36 -3.07
N VAL A 164 15.87 11.65 -1.98
CA VAL A 164 16.55 10.33 -2.01
C VAL A 164 15.71 9.28 -2.74
N SER A 165 14.39 9.31 -2.58
CA SER A 165 13.47 8.36 -3.22
C SER A 165 13.32 8.60 -4.73
N GLU A 166 13.38 9.85 -5.16
CA GLU A 166 13.32 10.25 -6.57
C GLU A 166 14.65 10.03 -7.30
N ALA A 167 15.77 9.94 -6.58
CA ALA A 167 17.05 9.57 -7.16
C ALA A 167 16.96 8.23 -7.92
N ALA A 168 17.66 8.17 -9.06
CA ALA A 168 17.70 6.97 -9.89
C ALA A 168 18.14 5.76 -9.05
N ALA A 169 17.61 4.57 -9.35
CA ALA A 169 17.86 3.38 -8.53
C ALA A 169 19.37 3.10 -8.30
N GLY A 170 20.23 3.42 -9.27
CA GLY A 170 21.69 3.30 -9.15
C GLY A 170 22.38 4.36 -8.29
N GLN A 171 21.71 5.47 -7.96
CA GLN A 171 22.24 6.57 -7.14
C GLN A 171 21.85 6.46 -5.66
N ARG A 172 20.81 5.68 -5.35
CA ARG A 172 20.30 5.52 -3.97
C ARG A 172 21.33 4.90 -3.03
N GLN A 173 22.06 3.88 -3.49
CA GLN A 173 23.06 3.19 -2.67
C GLN A 173 24.31 4.06 -2.38
N PRO A 174 24.93 4.72 -3.37
CA PRO A 174 25.98 5.71 -3.11
C PRO A 174 25.55 6.82 -2.15
N LEU A 175 24.33 7.33 -2.31
CA LEU A 175 23.80 8.40 -1.47
C LEU A 175 23.58 7.93 -0.03
N ALA A 176 23.00 6.74 0.16
CA ALA A 176 22.84 6.13 1.48
C ALA A 176 24.20 5.90 2.18
N MET A 177 25.20 5.41 1.45
CA MET A 177 26.56 5.24 1.99
C MET A 177 27.23 6.57 2.36
N ALA A 178 26.99 7.63 1.59
CA ALA A 178 27.53 8.95 1.88
C ALA A 178 26.89 9.55 3.14
N LEU A 179 25.56 9.43 3.27
CA LEU A 179 24.79 9.93 4.41
C LEU A 179 25.01 9.13 5.70
N ALA A 180 25.43 7.87 5.60
CA ALA A 180 25.78 7.05 6.76
C ALA A 180 27.14 7.43 7.41
N ARG A 181 27.90 8.35 6.81
CA ARG A 181 29.20 8.76 7.36
C ARG A 181 28.99 9.66 8.60
N PRO A 182 29.72 9.43 9.69
CA PRO A 182 29.60 10.26 10.89
C PRO A 182 29.98 11.72 10.59
N GLY A 183 29.21 12.66 11.11
CA GLY A 183 29.43 14.11 10.96
C GLY A 183 29.08 14.69 9.59
N ILE A 184 28.66 13.88 8.60
CA ILE A 184 28.30 14.40 7.27
C ILE A 184 27.03 15.25 7.32
N LEU A 185 26.06 14.88 8.15
CA LEU A 185 24.81 15.62 8.31
C LEU A 185 25.06 16.96 8.99
N ASP A 186 25.92 16.98 10.00
CA ASP A 186 26.33 18.20 10.69
C ASP A 186 27.08 19.15 9.73
N ALA A 187 27.98 18.60 8.90
CA ALA A 187 28.67 19.37 7.88
C ALA A 187 27.71 19.90 6.80
N LEU A 188 26.71 19.12 6.39
CA LEU A 188 25.70 19.56 5.43
C LEU A 188 24.73 20.61 5.98
N ALA A 189 24.62 20.74 7.31
CA ALA A 189 23.85 21.81 7.95
C ALA A 189 24.59 23.17 7.93
N ASP A 190 25.89 23.18 7.65
CA ASP A 190 26.69 24.40 7.55
C ASP A 190 26.45 25.12 6.20
N PRO A 191 26.01 26.40 6.22
CA PRO A 191 25.76 27.18 5.01
C PRO A 191 26.99 27.30 4.10
N GLU A 192 28.20 27.41 4.66
CA GLU A 192 29.44 27.53 3.89
C GLU A 192 29.73 26.24 3.13
N VAL A 193 29.48 25.09 3.77
CA VAL A 193 29.63 23.77 3.14
C VAL A 193 28.60 23.57 2.02
N GLN A 194 27.36 24.04 2.19
CA GLN A 194 26.33 23.98 1.15
C GLN A 194 26.70 24.79 -0.09
N GLU A 195 27.22 26.00 0.08
CA GLU A 195 27.69 26.84 -1.01
C GLU A 195 28.84 26.16 -1.77
N VAL A 196 29.83 25.63 -1.04
CA VAL A 196 30.95 24.89 -1.63
C VAL A 196 30.44 23.68 -2.42
N ILE A 197 29.54 22.87 -1.86
CA ILE A 197 29.00 21.69 -2.55
C ILE A 197 28.26 22.08 -3.83
N THR A 198 27.54 23.20 -3.82
CA THR A 198 26.80 23.69 -4.99
C THR A 198 27.76 24.04 -6.11
N VAL A 199 28.84 24.77 -5.79
CA VAL A 199 29.90 25.10 -6.75
C VAL A 199 30.60 23.83 -7.26
N LEU A 200 30.91 22.88 -6.38
CA LEU A 200 31.57 21.62 -6.76
C LEU A 200 30.70 20.73 -7.65
N ALA A 201 29.39 20.76 -7.48
CA ALA A 201 28.45 19.99 -8.29
C ALA A 201 28.49 20.41 -9.77
N ASP A 202 28.81 21.66 -10.07
CA ASP A 202 28.91 22.18 -11.44
C ASP A 202 30.30 22.00 -12.08
N LEU A 203 31.30 21.61 -11.28
CA LEU A 203 32.67 21.42 -11.78
C LEU A 203 32.86 20.14 -12.58
N SER A 204 33.82 20.20 -13.52
CA SER A 204 34.31 19.02 -14.23
C SER A 204 35.02 18.03 -13.30
N PRO A 205 35.10 16.74 -13.64
CA PRO A 205 35.81 15.74 -12.83
C PRO A 205 37.27 16.13 -12.51
N ALA A 206 38.01 16.64 -13.50
CA ALA A 206 39.40 17.07 -13.32
C ALA A 206 39.52 18.26 -12.35
N SER A 207 38.55 19.18 -12.38
CA SER A 207 38.49 20.31 -11.46
C SER A 207 38.16 19.87 -10.03
N ARG A 208 37.28 18.87 -9.85
CA ARG A 208 36.98 18.29 -8.54
C ARG A 208 38.19 17.57 -7.94
N ASP A 209 38.96 16.84 -8.76
CA ASP A 209 40.18 16.18 -8.32
C ASP A 209 41.25 17.18 -7.83
N ALA A 210 41.36 18.33 -8.51
CA ALA A 210 42.24 19.41 -8.08
C ALA A 210 41.80 20.00 -6.72
N VAL A 211 40.50 20.24 -6.53
CA VAL A 211 39.99 20.71 -5.23
C VAL A 211 40.23 19.67 -4.13
N LEU A 212 40.00 18.39 -4.41
CA LEU A 212 40.27 17.31 -3.46
C LEU A 212 41.75 17.25 -3.05
N ALA A 213 42.67 17.49 -3.97
CA ALA A 213 44.09 17.56 -3.67
C ALA A 213 44.41 18.72 -2.71
N VAL A 214 43.80 19.89 -2.92
CA VAL A 214 43.94 21.06 -2.04
C VAL A 214 43.37 20.78 -0.64
N CYS A 215 42.17 20.21 -0.55
CA CYS A 215 41.57 19.84 0.74
C CYS A 215 42.46 18.85 1.53
N ARG A 216 43.04 17.84 0.86
CA ARG A 216 43.97 16.90 1.51
C ARG A 216 45.21 17.59 2.05
N GLN A 217 45.72 18.60 1.34
CA GLN A 217 46.88 19.35 1.77
C GLN A 217 46.57 20.18 3.03
N PHE A 218 45.42 20.87 3.09
CA PHE A 218 45.01 21.60 4.29
C PHE A 218 44.81 20.69 5.49
N LEU A 219 44.12 19.55 5.31
CA LEU A 219 43.95 18.57 6.37
C LEU A 219 45.30 18.01 6.87
N SER A 220 46.26 17.77 5.98
CA SER A 220 47.60 17.32 6.36
C SER A 220 48.35 18.36 7.20
N VAL A 221 48.12 19.66 6.98
CA VAL A 221 48.75 20.74 7.77
C VAL A 221 48.10 20.85 9.15
N GLU A 222 46.77 20.78 9.24
CA GLU A 222 46.06 20.84 10.52
C GLU A 222 46.40 19.65 11.43
N HIS A 223 46.45 18.44 10.88
CA HIS A 223 46.77 17.23 11.65
C HIS A 223 48.29 17.05 11.86
N GLY A 224 49.11 17.73 11.07
CA GLY A 224 50.57 17.71 11.16
C GLY A 224 51.17 18.79 12.06
N SER A 225 50.37 19.74 12.57
CA SER A 225 50.83 20.87 13.39
C SER A 225 50.73 20.63 14.91
N THR A 226 50.54 19.39 15.36
CA THR A 226 50.61 18.99 16.78
C THR A 226 51.89 18.22 17.11
N ALA A 227 53.05 18.77 16.76
CA ALA A 227 54.36 18.33 17.25
C ALA A 227 55.28 19.54 17.49
#